data_AF-A0A9E1XDU4-F1
#
_entry.id   AF-A0A9E1XDU4-F1
#
_cell.length_a   1.000
_cell.length_b   1.000
_cell.length_c   1.000
_cell.angle_alpha   90.00
_cell.angle_beta   90.00
_cell.angle_gamma   90.00
#
_symmetry.space_group_name_H-M   'P 1'
#
loop_
_entity.id
_entity.type
_entity.pdbx_description
1 polymer ?
#
loop_
_entity_poly.entity_id
_entity_poly.type
_entity_poly.pdbx_seq_one_letter_code
_entity_poly.pdbx_strand_id
1 'polypeptide(L)'
;MLNTMVIIKMGNCTFDDWKKAFDADSETDAQFMKDIIVGKVDEHTAIVSADVFAPEKMEVMMSDPEFQKIEAEMGLEHTVYQINPASA
;
A
#
# COMPACT_ATOMS: atom_id res chain seq x y z
N MET A 1 -6.63 -13.89 5.67
CA MET A 1 -5.54 -13.22 6.41
C MET A 1 -4.26 -13.56 5.69
N LEU A 2 -3.83 -12.65 4.84
CA LEU A 2 -2.63 -12.74 4.02
C LEU A 2 -1.68 -11.67 4.54
N ASN A 3 -0.63 -12.08 5.25
CA ASN A 3 0.43 -11.17 5.64
C ASN A 3 1.10 -10.67 4.36
N THR A 4 0.82 -9.42 4.03
CA THR A 4 1.22 -8.81 2.78
C THR A 4 2.23 -7.73 3.09
N MET A 5 3.31 -7.72 2.33
CA MET A 5 4.27 -6.62 2.31
C MET A 5 4.26 -6.01 0.92
N VAL A 6 4.13 -4.70 0.84
CA VAL A 6 4.17 -3.94 -0.40
C VAL A 6 5.36 -2.99 -0.34
N ILE A 7 6.25 -3.10 -1.31
CA ILE A 7 7.27 -2.07 -1.55
C ILE A 7 6.68 -1.08 -2.55
N ILE A 8 6.63 0.19 -2.16
CA ILE A 8 6.16 1.29 -2.99
C ILE A 8 7.36 2.14 -3.37
N LYS A 9 7.55 2.36 -4.67
CA LYS A 9 8.49 3.37 -5.19
C LYS A 9 7.72 4.55 -5.76
N MET A 10 8.17 5.77 -5.48
CA MET A 10 7.54 7.00 -5.93
C MET A 10 8.41 7.69 -6.97
N GLY A 11 7.92 7.81 -8.20
CA GLY A 11 8.64 8.49 -9.29
C GLY A 11 8.43 10.01 -9.30
N ASN A 12 7.23 10.48 -8.96
CA ASN A 12 6.83 11.88 -9.14
C ASN A 12 6.47 12.60 -7.83
N CYS A 13 6.53 11.92 -6.69
CA CYS A 13 6.26 12.50 -5.38
C CYS A 13 7.27 12.03 -4.33
N THR A 14 7.20 12.63 -3.14
CA THR A 14 7.98 12.20 -1.97
C THR A 14 7.17 11.27 -1.08
N PHE A 15 7.84 10.55 -0.19
CA PHE A 15 7.22 9.73 0.84
C PHE A 15 6.17 10.53 1.63
N ASP A 16 6.47 11.76 2.00
CA ASP A 16 5.59 12.57 2.84
C ASP A 16 4.33 13.01 2.08
N ASP A 17 4.43 13.23 0.77
CA ASP A 17 3.29 13.55 -0.10
C ASP A 17 2.40 12.31 -0.31
N TRP A 18 3.03 11.17 -0.63
CA TRP A 18 2.34 9.90 -0.75
C TRP A 18 1.65 9.49 0.55
N LYS A 19 2.33 9.63 1.69
CA LYS A 19 1.81 9.24 3.00
C LYS A 19 0.55 10.01 3.37
N LYS A 20 0.44 11.28 2.99
CA LYS A 20 -0.78 12.07 3.19
C LYS A 20 -1.97 11.52 2.39
N ALA A 21 -1.75 11.11 1.14
CA ALA A 21 -2.78 10.50 0.33
C ALA A 21 -3.18 9.13 0.90
N PHE A 22 -2.19 8.29 1.23
CA PHE A 22 -2.42 7.00 1.87
C PHE A 22 -3.22 7.12 3.18
N ASP A 23 -2.89 8.10 4.04
CA ASP A 23 -3.61 8.31 5.30
C ASP A 23 -5.03 8.84 5.11
N ALA A 24 -5.30 9.56 4.00
CA ALA A 24 -6.64 10.01 3.67
C ALA A 24 -7.58 8.84 3.34
N ASP A 25 -7.03 7.74 2.82
CA ASP A 25 -7.76 6.53 2.46
C ASP A 25 -7.85 5.50 3.60
N SER A 26 -7.33 5.81 4.79
CA SER A 26 -7.23 4.89 5.93
C SER A 26 -8.56 4.25 6.36
N GLU A 27 -9.70 4.94 6.20
CA GLU A 27 -11.03 4.38 6.47
C GLU A 27 -11.47 3.34 5.43
N THR A 28 -11.10 3.54 4.17
CA THR A 28 -11.37 2.59 3.07
C THR A 28 -10.48 1.37 3.21
N ASP A 29 -9.21 1.60 3.52
CA ASP A 29 -8.20 0.58 3.78
C ASP A 29 -8.60 -0.38 4.91
N ALA A 30 -9.15 0.16 5.99
CA ALA A 30 -9.65 -0.62 7.12
C ALA A 30 -10.76 -1.63 6.76
N GLN A 31 -11.38 -1.51 5.58
CA GLN A 31 -12.42 -2.43 5.11
C GLN A 31 -11.88 -3.74 4.53
N PHE A 32 -10.58 -3.80 4.21
CA PHE A 32 -9.96 -4.98 3.59
C PHE A 32 -8.59 -5.35 4.15
N MET A 33 -7.92 -4.43 4.85
CA MET A 33 -6.67 -4.68 5.54
C MET A 33 -6.66 -4.12 6.96
N LYS A 34 -5.85 -4.73 7.83
CA LYS A 34 -5.67 -4.31 9.22
C LYS A 34 -4.21 -4.49 9.62
N ASP A 35 -3.87 -4.06 10.83
CA ASP A 35 -2.52 -4.17 11.40
C ASP A 35 -1.46 -3.52 10.46
N ILE A 36 -1.83 -2.40 9.84
CA ILE A 36 -1.02 -1.69 8.85
C ILE A 36 0.19 -1.07 9.55
N ILE A 37 1.38 -1.40 9.05
CA ILE A 37 2.66 -0.84 9.42
C ILE A 37 3.24 -0.17 8.19
N VAL A 38 3.60 1.11 8.30
CA VAL A 38 4.25 1.86 7.23
C VAL A 38 5.65 2.25 7.65
N GLY A 39 6.64 1.91 6.84
CA GLY A 39 8.05 2.27 7.01
C GLY A 39 8.53 3.16 5.87
N LYS A 40 9.15 4.29 6.21
CA LYS A 40 9.94 5.10 5.26
C LYS A 40 11.30 4.46 5.07
N VAL A 41 11.63 4.09 3.84
CA VAL A 41 12.97 3.60 3.48
C VAL A 41 13.86 4.78 3.12
N ASP A 42 13.38 5.63 2.22
CA ASP A 42 14.00 6.90 1.83
C ASP A 42 12.93 7.90 1.36
N GLU A 43 13.31 8.98 0.67
CA GLU A 43 12.37 9.98 0.18
C GLU A 43 11.43 9.50 -0.93
N HIS A 44 11.77 8.42 -1.63
CA HIS A 44 11.03 7.90 -2.78
C HIS A 44 10.67 6.43 -2.64
N THR A 45 10.82 5.85 -1.45
CA THR A 45 10.55 4.44 -1.20
C THR A 45 9.86 4.24 0.16
N ALA A 46 8.73 3.55 0.15
CA ALA A 46 8.03 3.08 1.34
C ALA A 46 7.91 1.56 1.35
N ILE A 47 7.76 1.01 2.55
CA ILE A 47 7.31 -0.37 2.76
C ILE A 47 6.02 -0.30 3.58
N VAL A 48 4.99 -1.00 3.10
CA VAL A 48 3.75 -1.24 3.84
C VAL A 48 3.70 -2.72 4.18
N SER A 49 3.37 -3.04 5.43
CA SER A 49 3.01 -4.40 5.84
C SER A 49 1.62 -4.38 6.45
N ALA A 50 0.75 -5.29 6.04
CA ALA A 50 -0.61 -5.37 6.56
C ALA A 50 -1.14 -6.81 6.50
N ASP A 51 -2.13 -7.12 7.33
CA ASP A 51 -2.93 -8.33 7.18
C ASP A 51 -4.14 -8.03 6.29
N VAL A 52 -4.08 -8.54 5.05
CA VAL A 52 -5.18 -8.43 4.10
C VAL A 52 -6.19 -9.56 4.37
N PHE A 53 -7.38 -9.19 4.81
CA PHE A 53 -8.44 -10.14 5.15
C PHE A 53 -9.54 -10.23 4.08
N ALA A 54 -9.64 -9.28 3.15
CA ALA A 54 -10.57 -9.28 2.03
C ALA A 54 -9.85 -8.94 0.70
N PRO A 55 -9.08 -9.89 0.12
CA PRO A 55 -8.28 -9.63 -1.09
C PRO A 55 -9.12 -9.21 -2.30
N GLU A 56 -10.35 -9.69 -2.43
CA GLU A 56 -11.26 -9.29 -3.51
C GLU A 56 -11.60 -7.79 -3.47
N LYS A 57 -11.66 -7.19 -2.28
CA LYS A 57 -11.90 -5.74 -2.13
C LYS A 57 -10.66 -4.93 -2.48
N MET A 58 -9.48 -5.43 -2.13
CA MET A 58 -8.21 -4.84 -2.52
C MET A 58 -8.06 -4.81 -4.05
N GLU A 59 -8.41 -5.90 -4.74
CA GLU A 59 -8.40 -5.95 -6.21
C GLU A 59 -9.37 -4.94 -6.84
N VAL A 60 -10.56 -4.76 -6.25
CA VAL A 60 -11.53 -3.76 -6.72
C VAL A 60 -10.97 -2.34 -6.57
N MET A 61 -10.37 -2.02 -5.43
CA MET A 61 -9.75 -0.70 -5.20
C MET A 61 -8.59 -0.45 -6.17
N MET A 62 -7.72 -1.44 -6.38
CA MET A 62 -6.62 -1.34 -7.35
C MET A 62 -7.10 -1.22 -8.80
N SER A 63 -8.31 -1.70 -9.09
CA SER A 63 -8.94 -1.57 -10.41
C SER A 63 -9.73 -0.27 -10.57
N ASP A 64 -9.87 0.53 -9.51
CA ASP A 64 -10.59 1.80 -9.56
C ASP A 64 -9.83 2.81 -10.45
N PRO A 65 -10.46 3.37 -11.50
CA PRO A 65 -9.83 4.37 -12.36
C PRO A 65 -9.31 5.60 -11.61
N GLU A 66 -9.95 6.02 -10.52
CA GLU A 66 -9.47 7.15 -9.72
C GLU A 66 -8.18 6.79 -8.98
N PHE A 67 -8.11 5.57 -8.43
CA PHE A 67 -6.90 5.07 -7.77
C PHE A 67 -5.75 4.93 -8.76
N GLN A 68 -5.99 4.33 -9.94
CA GLN A 68 -4.97 4.20 -10.99
C GLN A 68 -4.48 5.55 -11.50
N LYS A 69 -5.35 6.56 -11.54
CA LYS A 69 -4.97 7.92 -11.92
C LYS A 69 -4.03 8.53 -10.88
N ILE A 70 -4.32 8.38 -9.58
CA ILE A 70 -3.46 8.84 -8.49
C ILE A 70 -2.11 8.12 -8.53
N GLU A 71 -2.11 6.80 -8.73
CA GLU A 71 -0.88 6.02 -8.90
C GLU A 71 -0.03 6.55 -10.05
N ALA A 72 -0.63 6.82 -11.21
CA ALA A 72 0.08 7.36 -12.37
C ALA A 72 0.61 8.78 -12.14
N GLU A 73 -0.18 9.66 -11.52
CA GLU A 73 0.22 11.04 -11.20
C GLU A 73 1.41 11.07 -10.23
N MET A 74 1.37 10.23 -9.20
CA MET A 74 2.44 10.09 -8.21
C MET A 74 3.62 9.23 -8.68
N GLY A 75 3.47 8.53 -9.81
CA GLY A 75 4.47 7.63 -10.36
C GLY A 75 4.75 6.43 -9.45
N LEU A 76 3.69 5.86 -8.87
CA LEU A 76 3.81 4.76 -7.91
C LEU A 76 4.06 3.43 -8.63
N GLU A 77 5.05 2.70 -8.15
CA GLU A 77 5.28 1.30 -8.51
C GLU A 77 5.12 0.41 -7.27
N HIS A 78 4.20 -0.53 -7.33
CA HIS A 78 3.90 -1.46 -6.24
C HIS A 78 4.49 -2.84 -6.51
N THR A 79 5.34 -3.33 -5.60
CA THR A 79 5.81 -4.72 -5.59
C THR A 79 5.25 -5.44 -4.38
N VAL A 80 4.36 -6.41 -4.62
CA VAL A 80 3.64 -7.13 -3.57
C VAL A 80 4.33 -8.46 -3.25
N TYR A 81 4.51 -8.73 -1.95
CA TYR A 81 5.05 -9.96 -1.40
C TYR A 81 4.06 -10.57 -0.43
N GLN A 82 3.88 -11.89 -0.53
CA GLN A 82 3.25 -12.67 0.53
C GLN A 82 4.34 -13.17 1.47
N ILE A 83 4.24 -12.80 2.74
CA ILE A 83 5.24 -13.14 3.76
C ILE A 83 4.66 -14.15 4.75
N ASN A 84 5.51 -15.06 5.21
CA ASN A 84 5.16 -15.99 6.29
C ASN A 84 5.94 -15.61 7.54
N PRO A 85 5.34 -15.71 8.73
CA PRO A 85 6.10 -15.61 9.97
C PRO A 85 7.27 -16.59 9.94
N ALA A 86 8.42 -16.17 10.45
CA ALA A 86 9.54 -17.06 10.61
C ALA A 86 9.15 -18.22 11.54
N SER A 87 9.54 -19.44 11.16
CA SER A 87 9.48 -20.58 12.08
C SER A 87 10.41 -20.31 13.25
N ALA A 88 9.89 -20.34 14.47
CA ALA A 88 10.68 -20.25 15.70
C ALA A 88 11.52 -21.51 15.94
#